data_AF-A0A6N4T8R8-F1
#
_entry.id   AF-A0A6N4T8R8-F1
#
_cell.length_a   1.000
_cell.length_b   1.000
_cell.length_c   1.000
_cell.angle_alpha   90.00
_cell.angle_beta   90.00
_cell.angle_gamma   90.00
#
_symmetry.space_group_name_H-M   'P 1'
#
loop_
_entity.id
_entity.type
_entity.pdbx_description
1 polymer ?
#
loop_
_entity_poly.entity_id
_entity_poly.type
_entity_poly.pdbx_seq_one_letter_code
_entity_poly.pdbx_strand_id
1 'polypeptide(L)'
;MKLQIELTKFYTEKDELRFFMALREIPALKSIQGVGRSLIIDFDLRGLGRDSLLELIGILTRYQINLKPIGILAERSKFAWLKDKRWYWYGEMFGEQ
;
A
#
# COMPACT_ATOMS: atom_id res chain seq x y z
N MET A 1 3.57 3.40 -12.00
CA MET A 1 4.66 3.76 -11.05
C MET A 1 4.88 2.52 -10.22
N LYS A 2 6.13 2.09 -10.08
CA LYS A 2 6.44 0.87 -9.34
C LYS A 2 6.84 1.19 -7.91
N LEU A 3 6.35 0.39 -6.98
CA LEU A 3 6.66 0.49 -5.56
C LEU A 3 6.95 -0.90 -5.05
N GLN A 4 8.01 -1.02 -4.27
CA GLN A 4 8.38 -2.29 -3.64
C GLN A 4 7.95 -2.24 -2.17
N ILE A 5 7.21 -3.26 -1.75
CA ILE A 5 6.91 -3.54 -0.35
C ILE A 5 7.59 -4.85 0.06
N GLU A 6 7.94 -4.96 1.33
CA GLU A 6 8.37 -6.22 1.93
C GLU A 6 7.17 -6.94 2.53
N LEU A 7 7.04 -8.23 2.23
CA LEU A 7 5.97 -9.04 2.76
C LEU A 7 6.30 -9.48 4.19
N THR A 8 5.27 -9.49 5.03
CA THR A 8 5.33 -10.07 6.37
C THR A 8 5.01 -11.57 6.33
N LYS A 9 5.15 -12.24 7.47
CA LYS A 9 4.82 -13.65 7.59
C LYS A 9 3.30 -13.82 7.62
N PHE A 10 2.76 -14.59 6.68
CA PHE A 10 1.39 -15.09 6.75
C PHE A 10 1.30 -16.29 7.69
N TYR A 11 0.24 -16.37 8.49
CA TYR A 11 0.05 -17.46 9.43
C TYR A 11 -0.68 -18.66 8.82
N THR A 12 -1.42 -18.46 7.73
CA THR A 12 -2.12 -19.53 6.99
C THR A 12 -2.15 -19.21 5.50
N GLU A 13 -2.21 -20.25 4.66
CA GLU A 13 -2.36 -20.10 3.20
C GLU A 13 -3.63 -19.33 2.82
N LYS A 14 -4.73 -19.54 3.57
CA LYS A 14 -5.99 -18.81 3.34
C LYS A 14 -5.86 -17.32 3.63
N ASP A 15 -5.03 -16.95 4.60
CA ASP A 15 -4.79 -15.55 4.93
C ASP A 15 -3.92 -14.86 3.87
N GLU A 16 -2.87 -15.56 3.40
CA GLU A 16 -2.09 -15.12 2.25
C GLU A 16 -2.97 -14.94 0.99
N LEU A 17 -3.83 -15.90 0.69
CA LEU A 17 -4.75 -15.80 -0.45
C LEU A 17 -5.66 -14.57 -0.34
N ARG A 18 -6.22 -14.30 0.84
CA ARG A 18 -7.08 -13.13 1.09
C ARG A 18 -6.34 -11.81 0.86
N PHE A 19 -5.08 -11.72 1.30
CA PHE A 19 -4.23 -10.56 1.03
C PHE A 19 -4.12 -10.28 -0.48
N PHE A 20 -3.75 -11.31 -1.26
CA PHE A 20 -3.59 -11.14 -2.70
C PHE A 20 -4.91 -10.90 -3.44
N MET A 21 -6.01 -11.49 -2.99
CA MET A 21 -7.34 -11.21 -3.53
C MET A 21 -7.73 -9.76 -3.31
N ALA A 22 -7.60 -9.26 -2.08
CA ALA A 22 -7.93 -7.88 -1.74
C ALA A 22 -7.09 -6.87 -2.55
N LEU A 23 -5.80 -7.14 -2.74
CA LEU A 23 -4.97 -6.28 -3.61
C LEU A 23 -5.47 -6.28 -5.07
N ARG A 24 -5.83 -7.43 -5.63
CA ARG A 24 -6.30 -7.52 -7.03
C ARG A 24 -7.63 -6.82 -7.28
N GLU A 25 -8.44 -6.60 -6.24
CA GLU A 25 -9.70 -5.86 -6.33
C GLU A 25 -9.51 -4.34 -6.43
N ILE A 26 -8.32 -3.82 -6.16
CA ILE A 26 -8.02 -2.39 -6.25
C ILE A 26 -7.87 -1.99 -7.74
N PRO A 27 -8.78 -1.18 -8.31
CA PRO A 27 -8.78 -0.89 -9.76
C PRO A 27 -7.53 -0.14 -10.26
N ALA A 28 -6.86 0.59 -9.38
CA ALA A 28 -5.66 1.35 -9.70
C ALA A 28 -4.38 0.51 -9.80
N LEU A 29 -4.43 -0.77 -9.40
CA LEU A 29 -3.29 -1.69 -9.49
C LEU A 29 -3.26 -2.34 -10.87
N LYS A 30 -2.19 -2.07 -11.62
CA LYS A 30 -1.96 -2.65 -12.95
C LYS A 30 -1.37 -4.05 -12.87
N SER A 31 -0.41 -4.24 -11.97
CA SER A 31 0.24 -5.53 -11.80
C SER A 31 0.85 -5.68 -10.42
N ILE A 32 0.98 -6.94 -10.00
CA ILE A 32 1.59 -7.38 -8.75
C ILE A 32 2.60 -8.46 -9.11
N GLN A 33 3.87 -8.24 -8.77
CA GLN A 33 4.95 -9.19 -9.06
C GLN A 33 5.68 -9.56 -7.77
N GLY A 34 5.76 -10.84 -7.46
CA GLY A 34 6.56 -11.35 -6.34
C GLY A 34 8.05 -11.38 -6.70
N VAL A 35 8.89 -10.88 -5.80
CA VAL A 35 10.36 -10.88 -5.94
C VAL A 35 10.96 -11.31 -4.60
N GLY A 36 11.27 -12.59 -4.45
CA GLY A 36 11.75 -13.15 -3.18
C GLY A 36 10.72 -12.95 -2.06
N ARG A 37 11.08 -12.17 -1.03
CA ARG A 37 10.18 -11.77 0.09
C ARG A 37 9.55 -10.39 -0.11
N SER A 38 9.66 -9.82 -1.29
CA SER A 38 9.10 -8.53 -1.64
C SER A 38 8.06 -8.65 -2.73
N LEU A 39 7.27 -7.59 -2.86
CA LEU A 39 6.24 -7.49 -3.87
C LEU A 39 6.38 -6.13 -4.56
N ILE A 40 6.49 -6.16 -5.89
CA ILE A 40 6.50 -4.97 -6.74
C ILE A 40 5.07 -4.72 -7.18
N ILE A 41 4.53 -3.58 -6.77
CA ILE A 41 3.21 -3.09 -7.14
C ILE A 41 3.36 -2.04 -8.22
N ASP A 42 2.68 -2.20 -9.35
CA ASP A 42 2.60 -1.15 -10.38
C ASP A 42 1.23 -0.45 -10.35
N PHE A 43 1.27 0.87 -10.21
CA PHE A 43 0.11 1.74 -10.15
C PHE A 43 -0.14 2.47 -11.47
N ASP A 44 -1.41 2.58 -11.86
CA ASP A 44 -1.83 3.66 -12.75
C ASP A 44 -2.01 4.96 -11.96
N LEU A 45 -1.02 5.85 -11.98
CA LEU A 45 -1.14 7.14 -11.28
C LEU A 45 -2.26 8.05 -11.81
N ARG A 46 -2.65 7.89 -13.09
CA ARG A 46 -3.75 8.67 -13.68
C ARG A 46 -5.07 8.17 -13.09
N GLY A 47 -5.24 6.86 -13.00
CA GLY A 47 -6.42 6.19 -12.44
C GLY A 47 -6.45 6.08 -10.90
N LEU A 48 -5.33 6.32 -10.21
CA LEU A 48 -5.25 6.16 -8.75
C LEU A 48 -6.08 7.22 -8.02
N GLY A 49 -7.27 6.83 -7.58
CA GLY A 49 -8.17 7.66 -6.76
C GLY A 49 -7.81 7.63 -5.28
N ARG A 50 -8.53 8.44 -4.49
CA ARG A 50 -8.41 8.44 -3.04
C ARG A 50 -8.83 7.10 -2.43
N ASP A 51 -9.95 6.54 -2.88
CA ASP A 51 -10.51 5.31 -2.31
C ASP A 51 -9.62 4.11 -2.55
N SER A 52 -9.09 3.96 -3.78
CA SER A 52 -8.10 2.91 -4.09
C SER A 52 -6.84 3.01 -3.22
N LEU A 53 -6.43 4.23 -2.88
CA LEU A 53 -5.26 4.45 -2.02
C LEU A 53 -5.59 4.16 -0.55
N LEU A 54 -6.79 4.53 -0.08
CA LEU A 54 -7.26 4.16 1.26
C LEU A 54 -7.38 2.63 1.42
N GLU A 55 -7.91 1.95 0.41
CA GLU A 55 -8.04 0.48 0.38
C GLU A 55 -6.66 -0.18 0.48
N LEU A 56 -5.71 0.28 -0.34
CA LEU A 56 -4.33 -0.20 -0.27
C LEU A 56 -3.75 0.00 1.14
N ILE A 57 -3.85 1.20 1.70
CA ILE A 57 -3.29 1.51 3.02
C ILE A 57 -3.93 0.61 4.08
N GLY A 58 -5.25 0.42 4.04
CA GLY A 58 -5.97 -0.44 4.96
C GLY A 58 -5.50 -1.90 4.89
N ILE A 59 -5.34 -2.44 3.67
CA ILE A 59 -4.81 -3.80 3.47
C ILE A 59 -3.39 -3.90 4.01
N LEU A 60 -2.49 -3.00 3.63
CA LEU A 60 -1.09 -3.06 4.08
C LEU A 60 -0.99 -2.94 5.62
N THR A 61 -1.76 -2.04 6.22
CA THR A 61 -1.83 -1.87 7.68
C THR A 61 -2.30 -3.16 8.38
N ARG A 62 -3.37 -3.79 7.86
CA ARG A 62 -3.92 -5.03 8.42
C ARG A 62 -2.90 -6.15 8.47
N TYR A 63 -2.04 -6.24 7.45
CA TYR A 63 -0.98 -7.24 7.34
C TYR A 63 0.36 -6.77 7.92
N GLN A 64 0.37 -5.63 8.64
CA GLN A 64 1.57 -5.04 9.25
C GLN A 64 2.71 -4.79 8.26
N ILE A 65 2.37 -4.49 7.01
CA ILE A 65 3.33 -4.21 5.95
C ILE A 65 3.75 -2.76 6.06
N ASN A 66 5.07 -2.55 6.13
CA ASN A 66 5.69 -1.23 6.23
C ASN A 66 5.13 -0.24 5.19
N LEU A 67 4.47 0.80 5.68
CA LEU A 67 3.84 1.82 4.84
C LEU A 67 4.80 2.90 4.34
N LYS A 68 6.05 2.98 4.83
CA LYS A 68 7.03 4.02 4.41
C LYS A 68 7.17 4.18 2.91
N PRO A 69 7.23 3.11 2.08
CA PRO A 69 7.33 3.25 0.64
C PRO A 69 6.16 4.02 0.01
N ILE A 70 4.95 3.93 0.59
CA ILE A 70 3.75 4.65 0.12
C ILE A 70 3.90 6.16 0.30
N GLY A 71 4.70 6.61 1.28
CA GLY A 71 4.91 8.02 1.60
C GLY A 71 5.38 8.87 0.41
N ILE A 72 6.07 8.29 -0.57
CA ILE A 72 6.51 8.99 -1.79
C ILE A 72 5.32 9.52 -2.62
N LEU A 73 4.13 8.89 -2.52
CA LEU A 73 2.93 9.39 -3.20
C LEU A 73 2.52 10.77 -2.69
N ALA A 74 2.81 11.07 -1.41
CA ALA A 74 2.46 12.34 -0.79
C ALA A 74 3.29 13.54 -1.29
N GLU A 75 4.32 13.31 -2.11
CA GLU A 75 5.04 14.36 -2.83
C GLU A 75 4.21 14.93 -4.00
N ARG A 76 3.19 14.20 -4.45
CA ARG A 76 2.27 14.66 -5.49
C ARG A 76 1.15 15.45 -4.84
N SER A 77 0.84 16.63 -5.39
CA SER A 77 -0.25 17.50 -4.89
C SER A 77 -1.59 16.78 -4.72
N LYS A 78 -1.93 15.87 -5.65
CA LYS A 78 -3.12 15.01 -5.61
C LYS A 78 -3.24 14.16 -4.33
N PHE A 79 -2.12 13.81 -3.69
CA PHE A 79 -2.07 12.94 -2.52
C PHE A 79 -1.45 13.63 -1.28
N ALA A 80 -1.38 14.96 -1.26
CA ALA A 80 -0.82 15.71 -0.13
C ALA A 80 -1.54 15.42 1.21
N TRP A 81 -2.82 15.02 1.15
CA TRP A 81 -3.64 14.63 2.30
C TRP A 81 -3.08 13.41 3.07
N LEU A 82 -2.21 12.60 2.46
CA LEU A 82 -1.55 11.48 3.15
C LEU A 82 -0.73 11.95 4.36
N LYS A 83 -0.19 13.18 4.30
CA LYS A 83 0.62 13.79 5.37
C LYS A 83 -0.21 14.44 6.49
N ASP A 84 -1.54 14.30 6.50
CA ASP A 84 -2.34 14.77 7.62
C ASP A 84 -2.11 13.86 8.84
N LYS A 85 -1.61 14.45 9.93
CA LYS A 85 -1.26 13.79 11.19
C LYS A 85 -2.43 13.09 11.88
N ARG A 86 -3.67 13.42 11.51
CA ARG A 86 -4.88 12.81 12.09
C ARG A 86 -5.12 11.38 11.63
N TRP A 87 -4.49 10.96 10.54
CA TRP A 87 -4.66 9.60 10.03
C TRP A 87 -3.82 8.59 10.80
N TYR A 88 -4.39 7.41 11.02
CA TYR A 88 -3.76 6.34 11.79
C TYR A 88 -2.43 5.84 11.21
N TRP A 89 -2.24 5.96 9.88
CA TRP A 89 -1.01 5.53 9.20
C TRP A 89 0.13 6.55 9.28
N TYR A 90 -0.13 7.78 9.76
CA TYR A 90 0.85 8.87 9.67
C TYR A 90 2.18 8.50 10.33
N GLY A 91 2.12 7.98 11.56
CA GLY A 91 3.32 7.61 12.32
C GLY A 91 4.14 6.51 11.62
N GLU A 92 3.48 5.55 10.98
CA GLU A 92 4.19 4.48 10.25
C GLU A 92 4.80 4.98 8.93
N MET A 93 4.07 5.81 8.17
CA MET A 93 4.53 6.32 6.88
C MET A 93 5.63 7.37 6.98
N PHE A 94 5.53 8.29 7.95
CA PHE A 94 6.36 9.49 8.03
C PHE A 94 7.19 9.59 9.31
N GLY A 95 6.97 8.70 10.28
CA GLY A 95 7.55 8.79 11.62
C GLY A 95 6.71 9.66 12.55
N GLU A 96 6.82 9.40 13.85
CA GLU A 96 6.37 10.33 14.88
C GLU A 96 7.45 11.42 15.04
N GLN A 97 7.05 12.68 14.92
CA GLN A 97 7.88 13.83 15.25
C GLN A 97 7.87 14.07 16.76
#